data_AF-A0A0M0BSA8-F1
#
_entry.id   AF-A0A0M0BSA8-F1
#
_cell.length_a   1.000
_cell.length_b   1.000
_cell.length_c   1.000
_cell.angle_alpha   90.00
_cell.angle_beta   90.00
_cell.angle_gamma   90.00
#
_symmetry.space_group_name_H-M   'P 1'
#
loop_
_entity.id
_entity.type
_entity.pdbx_description
1 polymer ?
#
loop_
_entity_poly.entity_id
_entity_poly.type
_entity_poly.pdbx_seq_one_letter_code
_entity_poly.pdbx_strand_id
1 'polypeptide(L)'
;MLPHKKHKPSCKVWIEYNGTPVLGKGGAEILKGIATEQSISKAAEKLGMSYRYVWNYLQKIQKAIEAPVAVTFKGGKFGGGGARLTELGQSLIEEYQHVEGRMSEVLADQEYWEVLRLKISARNQLEGKVVSIEKDGVTAKVKVEIKAPAVVTAVITKEAVEDLGIKVGDEVNAVVKSTEVMIAK
;
A
#
# COMPACT_ATOMS: atom_id res chain seq x y z
N MET A 1 6.74 19.05 -11.05
CA MET A 1 7.16 18.49 -9.75
C MET A 1 6.87 19.51 -8.66
N LEU A 2 6.14 19.13 -7.61
CA LEU A 2 5.89 20.01 -6.47
C LEU A 2 7.19 20.23 -5.68
N PRO A 3 7.51 21.46 -5.24
CA PRO A 3 8.75 21.74 -4.53
C PRO A 3 8.82 20.98 -3.19
N HIS A 4 9.79 20.06 -3.11
CA HIS A 4 9.99 18.96 -2.17
C HIS A 4 10.20 19.28 -0.67
N LYS A 5 9.73 20.40 -0.10
CA LYS A 5 10.14 20.76 1.29
C LYS A 5 9.05 21.09 2.30
N LYS A 6 7.75 20.97 1.99
CA LYS A 6 6.68 21.33 2.97
C LYS A 6 5.53 20.34 3.13
N HIS A 7 5.56 19.16 2.49
CA HIS A 7 4.47 18.19 2.62
C HIS A 7 4.97 16.85 3.14
N LYS A 8 4.23 16.25 4.08
CA LYS A 8 4.41 14.87 4.53
C LYS A 8 3.30 14.03 3.90
N PRO A 9 3.62 13.00 3.09
CA PRO A 9 2.59 12.13 2.54
C PRO A 9 1.92 11.34 3.68
N SER A 10 0.62 11.11 3.56
CA SER A 10 -0.16 10.30 4.49
C SER A 10 -1.20 9.50 3.72
N CYS A 11 -1.54 8.32 4.20
CA CYS A 11 -2.62 7.52 3.64
C CYS A 11 -3.65 7.18 4.71
N LYS A 12 -4.89 6.96 4.27
CA LYS A 12 -5.92 6.30 5.07
C LYS A 12 -6.14 4.91 4.47
N VAL A 13 -6.07 3.90 5.33
CA VAL A 13 -6.30 2.50 4.96
C VAL A 13 -7.73 2.12 5.34
N TRP A 14 -8.36 1.33 4.48
CA TRP A 14 -9.67 0.74 4.68
C TRP A 14 -9.63 -0.72 4.25
N ILE A 15 -10.25 -1.60 5.04
CA ILE A 15 -10.58 -2.96 4.64
C ILE A 15 -11.97 -2.93 4.04
N GLU A 16 -12.10 -3.51 2.86
CA GLU A 16 -13.37 -3.67 2.15
C GLU A 16 -13.76 -5.14 2.05
N TYR A 17 -15.06 -5.40 2.01
CA TYR A 17 -15.64 -6.71 1.74
C TYR A 17 -16.70 -6.55 0.65
N ASN A 18 -16.55 -7.26 -0.46
CA ASN A 18 -17.43 -7.15 -1.64
C ASN A 18 -17.69 -5.70 -2.08
N GLY A 19 -16.64 -4.87 -2.13
CA GLY A 19 -16.72 -3.45 -2.51
C GLY A 19 -17.37 -2.53 -1.47
N THR A 20 -17.68 -3.05 -0.27
CA THR A 20 -18.21 -2.25 0.84
C THR A 20 -17.13 -2.01 1.89
N PRO A 21 -16.82 -0.76 2.27
CA PRO A 21 -15.87 -0.48 3.34
C PRO A 21 -16.37 -0.92 4.72
N VAL A 22 -15.63 -1.84 5.34
CA VAL A 22 -16.00 -2.46 6.63
C VAL A 22 -15.16 -1.92 7.78
N LEU A 23 -13.86 -1.74 7.61
CA LEU A 23 -12.97 -1.34 8.71
C LEU A 23 -11.99 -0.26 8.28
N GLY A 24 -11.94 0.85 9.01
CA GLY A 24 -10.84 1.82 8.95
C GLY A 24 -10.31 2.10 10.35
N LYS A 25 -9.41 3.09 10.50
CA LYS A 25 -8.73 3.41 11.77
C LYS A 25 -9.65 3.43 13.00
N GLY A 26 -10.71 4.24 12.96
CA GLY A 26 -11.64 4.36 14.09
C GLY A 26 -12.39 3.06 14.40
N GLY A 27 -12.69 2.25 13.38
CA GLY A 27 -13.26 0.92 13.58
C GLY A 27 -12.28 -0.06 14.21
N ALA A 28 -11.02 -0.03 13.78
CA ALA A 28 -9.97 -0.86 14.38
C ALA A 28 -9.73 -0.48 15.85
N GLU A 29 -9.75 0.82 16.17
CA GLU A 29 -9.69 1.33 17.55
C GLU A 29 -10.87 0.82 18.39
N ILE A 30 -12.09 0.84 17.85
CA ILE A 30 -13.29 0.26 18.48
C ILE A 30 -13.08 -1.22 18.80
N LEU A 31 -12.70 -2.03 17.80
CA LEU A 31 -12.55 -3.48 18.00
C LEU A 31 -11.44 -3.78 19.01
N LYS A 32 -10.29 -3.10 18.93
CA LYS A 32 -9.20 -3.22 19.92
C LYS A 32 -9.64 -2.83 21.33
N GLY A 33 -10.42 -1.75 21.45
CA GLY A 33 -11.01 -1.32 22.73
C GLY A 33 -11.90 -2.42 23.32
N ILE A 34 -12.76 -3.04 22.52
CA ILE A 34 -13.60 -4.15 22.96
C ILE A 34 -12.76 -5.37 23.36
N ALA A 35 -11.72 -5.71 22.59
CA ALA A 35 -10.82 -6.82 22.93
C ALA A 35 -10.11 -6.63 24.27
N THR A 36 -9.71 -5.39 24.57
CA THR A 36 -8.98 -5.04 25.81
C THR A 36 -9.92 -4.95 27.01
N GLU A 37 -11.02 -4.21 26.86
CA GLU A 37 -11.93 -3.90 27.97
C GLU A 37 -12.97 -5.01 28.23
N GLN A 38 -13.09 -5.95 27.29
CA GLN A 38 -14.10 -7.02 27.28
C GLN A 38 -15.53 -6.47 27.48
N SER A 39 -15.79 -5.26 26.98
CA SER A 39 -17.03 -4.53 27.16
C SER A 39 -17.17 -3.43 26.11
N ILE A 40 -18.34 -3.36 25.46
CA ILE A 40 -18.65 -2.31 24.48
C ILE A 40 -18.80 -0.95 25.17
N SER A 41 -19.43 -0.89 26.35
CA SER A 41 -19.64 0.37 27.05
C SER A 41 -18.33 0.99 27.54
N LYS A 42 -17.44 0.18 28.14
CA LYS A 42 -16.12 0.65 28.57
C LYS A 42 -15.25 1.07 27.39
N ALA A 43 -15.27 0.31 26.29
CA ALA A 43 -14.54 0.69 25.07
C ALA A 43 -15.06 2.03 24.51
N ALA A 44 -16.37 2.22 24.45
CA ALA A 44 -16.98 3.46 24.01
C ALA A 44 -16.59 4.65 24.90
N GLU A 45 -16.68 4.49 26.23
CA GLU A 45 -16.28 5.51 27.21
C GLU A 45 -14.81 5.92 27.05
N LYS A 46 -13.91 4.93 26.99
CA LYS A 46 -12.46 5.16 26.85
C LYS A 46 -12.09 5.85 25.53
N LEU A 47 -12.83 5.59 24.47
CA LEU A 47 -12.65 6.22 23.16
C LEU A 47 -13.39 7.57 23.02
N GLY A 48 -14.10 8.03 24.06
CA GLY A 48 -14.91 9.25 24.00
C GLY A 48 -16.09 9.16 23.02
N MET A 49 -16.57 7.95 22.74
CA MET A 49 -17.65 7.68 21.79
C MET A 49 -18.94 7.31 22.53
N SER A 50 -20.10 7.58 21.93
CA SER A 50 -21.36 7.07 22.48
C SER A 50 -21.46 5.56 22.27
N TYR A 51 -22.04 4.86 23.25
CA TYR A 51 -22.35 3.43 23.11
C TYR A 51 -23.12 3.13 21.82
N ARG A 52 -24.11 3.98 21.48
CA ARG A 52 -24.91 3.84 20.26
C ARG A 52 -24.06 3.92 18.99
N TYR A 53 -23.07 4.81 18.95
CA TYR A 53 -22.16 4.92 17.81
C TYR A 53 -21.35 3.63 17.62
N VAL A 54 -20.74 3.13 18.70
CA VAL A 54 -19.96 1.88 18.68
C VAL A 54 -20.85 0.70 18.27
N TRP A 55 -22.04 0.58 18.84
CA TRP A 55 -23.00 -0.48 18.50
C TRP A 55 -23.40 -0.44 17.01
N ASN A 56 -23.74 0.74 16.49
CA ASN A 56 -24.07 0.93 15.08
C ASN A 56 -22.89 0.56 14.17
N TYR A 57 -21.66 0.85 14.59
CA TYR A 57 -20.46 0.50 13.84
C TYR A 57 -20.29 -1.03 13.73
N LEU A 58 -20.46 -1.76 14.85
CA LEU A 58 -20.41 -3.23 14.84
C LEU A 58 -21.51 -3.83 13.95
N GLN A 59 -22.73 -3.29 14.02
CA GLN A 59 -23.83 -3.71 13.17
C GLN A 59 -23.58 -3.43 11.68
N LYS A 60 -22.93 -2.31 11.34
CA LYS A 60 -22.50 -2.01 9.97
C LYS A 60 -21.55 -3.09 9.44
N ILE A 61 -20.54 -3.47 10.22
CA ILE A 61 -19.60 -4.53 9.81
C ILE A 61 -20.33 -5.86 9.66
N GLN A 62 -21.14 -6.23 10.65
CA GLN A 62 -21.89 -7.48 10.64
C GLN A 62 -22.82 -7.59 9.43
N LYS A 63 -23.49 -6.48 9.06
CA LYS A 63 -24.35 -6.46 7.87
C LYS A 63 -23.57 -6.62 6.57
N ALA A 64 -22.37 -6.04 6.50
CA ALA A 64 -21.54 -6.12 5.29
C ALA A 64 -20.88 -7.50 5.10
N ILE A 65 -20.42 -8.13 6.19
CA ILE A 65 -19.70 -9.42 6.17
C ILE A 65 -20.65 -10.61 6.42
N GLU A 66 -21.92 -10.34 6.75
CA GLU A 66 -22.93 -11.34 7.10
C GLU A 66 -22.54 -12.24 8.28
N ALA A 67 -21.62 -11.77 9.13
CA ALA A 67 -21.10 -12.48 10.29
C ALA A 67 -20.78 -11.52 11.44
N PRO A 68 -21.03 -11.91 12.71
CA PRO A 68 -20.77 -11.04 13.85
C PRO A 68 -19.26 -10.88 14.08
N VAL A 69 -18.84 -9.64 14.35
CA VAL A 69 -17.44 -9.31 14.75
C VAL A 69 -17.25 -9.27 16.26
N ALA A 70 -18.34 -9.24 17.02
CA ALA A 70 -18.33 -9.31 18.49
C ALA A 70 -19.56 -10.05 18.99
N VAL A 71 -19.43 -10.71 20.13
CA VAL A 71 -20.53 -11.36 20.86
C VAL A 71 -20.67 -10.74 22.24
N THR A 72 -21.91 -10.62 22.71
CA THR A 72 -22.24 -10.04 24.01
C THR A 72 -22.79 -11.09 24.97
N PHE A 73 -22.49 -10.95 26.26
CA PHE A 73 -23.02 -11.81 27.32
C PHE A 73 -23.84 -10.99 28.32
N LYS A 74 -24.96 -11.53 28.77
CA LYS A 74 -25.79 -10.87 29.80
C LYS A 74 -25.08 -10.90 31.14
N GLY A 75 -24.97 -9.73 31.78
CA GLY A 75 -24.58 -9.61 33.18
C GLY A 75 -25.74 -9.98 34.11
N GLY A 76 -25.41 -10.41 35.33
CA GLY A 76 -26.39 -10.79 36.35
C GLY A 76 -27.13 -9.62 37.00
N LYS A 77 -27.74 -9.89 38.17
CA LYS A 77 -28.71 -9.04 38.89
C LYS A 77 -28.25 -7.61 39.23
N PHE A 78 -26.95 -7.32 39.18
CA PHE A 78 -26.36 -6.01 39.47
C PHE A 78 -25.84 -5.26 38.23
N GLY A 79 -26.14 -5.75 37.02
CA GLY A 79 -25.73 -5.13 35.76
C GLY A 79 -24.30 -5.52 35.31
N GLY A 80 -23.93 -5.08 34.10
CA GLY A 80 -22.61 -5.33 33.50
C GLY A 80 -22.56 -6.54 32.56
N GLY A 81 -23.14 -6.39 31.37
CA GLY A 81 -22.89 -7.34 30.28
C GLY A 81 -21.46 -7.21 29.75
N GLY A 82 -20.87 -8.33 29.35
CA GLY A 82 -19.55 -8.38 28.72
C GLY A 82 -19.66 -8.42 27.20
N ALA A 83 -18.56 -8.14 26.51
CA ALA A 83 -18.43 -8.37 25.09
C ALA A 83 -17.04 -8.90 24.75
N ARG A 84 -16.94 -9.80 23.78
CA ARG A 84 -15.66 -10.25 23.23
C ARG A 84 -15.73 -10.24 21.71
N LEU A 85 -14.59 -10.08 21.06
CA LEU A 85 -14.52 -10.26 19.62
C LEU A 85 -14.74 -11.72 19.24
N THR A 86 -15.29 -11.93 18.06
CA THR A 86 -15.25 -13.23 17.39
C THR A 86 -13.88 -13.43 16.74
N GLU A 87 -13.60 -14.63 16.23
CA GLU A 87 -12.41 -14.89 15.42
C GLU A 87 -12.32 -13.94 14.22
N LEU A 88 -13.45 -13.68 13.56
CA LEU A 88 -13.54 -12.68 12.48
C LEU A 88 -13.20 -11.27 12.96
N GLY A 89 -13.71 -10.86 14.13
CA GLY A 89 -13.39 -9.54 14.69
C GLY A 89 -11.90 -9.38 15.00
N GLN A 90 -11.27 -10.46 15.48
CA GLN A 90 -9.84 -10.50 15.76
C GLN A 90 -9.02 -10.46 14.45
N SER A 91 -9.36 -11.29 13.47
CA SER A 91 -8.64 -11.33 12.18
C SER A 91 -8.73 -10.00 11.43
N LEU A 92 -9.86 -9.29 11.52
CA LEU A 92 -10.03 -7.97 10.92
C LEU A 92 -9.10 -6.91 11.55
N ILE A 93 -8.86 -6.97 12.87
CA ILE A 93 -7.90 -6.09 13.52
C ILE A 93 -6.49 -6.39 13.00
N GLU A 94 -6.12 -7.68 12.99
CA GLU A 94 -4.79 -8.13 12.59
C GLU A 94 -4.49 -7.71 11.15
N GLU A 95 -5.43 -7.93 10.23
CA GLU A 95 -5.31 -7.52 8.84
C GLU A 95 -5.17 -6.00 8.71
N TYR A 96 -6.02 -5.22 9.41
CA TYR A 96 -5.92 -3.77 9.39
C TYR A 96 -4.56 -3.28 9.90
N GLN A 97 -4.07 -3.83 11.02
CA GLN A 97 -2.76 -3.45 11.58
C GLN A 97 -1.61 -3.81 10.65
N HIS A 98 -1.70 -4.95 9.99
CA HIS A 98 -0.68 -5.40 9.04
C HIS A 98 -0.59 -4.45 7.85
N VAL A 99 -1.73 -4.09 7.24
CA VAL A 99 -1.76 -3.16 6.11
C VAL A 99 -1.36 -1.74 6.54
N GLU A 100 -1.87 -1.25 7.67
CA GLU A 100 -1.51 0.07 8.22
C GLU A 100 -0.01 0.17 8.53
N GLY A 101 0.57 -0.89 9.11
CA GLY A 101 2.00 -0.97 9.41
C GLY A 101 2.85 -0.90 8.15
N ARG A 102 2.57 -1.76 7.16
CA ARG A 102 3.28 -1.75 5.86
C ARG A 102 3.18 -0.38 5.20
N MET A 103 1.98 0.17 5.08
CA MET A 103 1.82 1.49 4.45
C MET A 103 2.55 2.60 5.20
N SER A 104 2.58 2.54 6.53
CA SER A 104 3.32 3.50 7.35
C SER A 104 4.82 3.40 7.13
N GLU A 105 5.37 2.19 7.01
CA GLU A 105 6.80 1.96 6.73
C GLU A 105 7.20 2.56 5.39
N VAL A 106 6.43 2.27 4.34
CA VAL A 106 6.72 2.79 3.01
C VAL A 106 6.67 4.33 3.11
N LEU A 107 5.59 4.93 3.63
CA LEU A 107 5.46 6.40 3.75
C LEU A 107 6.45 7.09 4.72
N ALA A 108 7.08 6.36 5.64
CA ALA A 108 8.06 6.90 6.58
C ALA A 108 9.45 7.08 5.94
N ASP A 109 9.71 6.44 4.80
CA ASP A 109 10.94 6.60 4.05
C ASP A 109 11.02 8.03 3.47
N GLN A 110 12.06 8.79 3.82
CA GLN A 110 12.29 10.14 3.26
C GLN A 110 12.48 10.09 1.74
N GLU A 111 12.88 8.92 1.25
CA GLU A 111 13.01 8.54 -0.15
C GLU A 111 11.87 7.58 -0.55
N TYR A 112 10.65 7.71 -0.03
CA TYR A 112 9.47 6.94 -0.47
C TYR A 112 9.30 6.91 -2.00
N TRP A 113 9.70 8.01 -2.66
CA TRP A 113 9.75 8.09 -4.11
C TRP A 113 10.68 7.07 -4.76
N GLU A 114 11.72 6.61 -4.07
CA GLU A 114 12.59 5.52 -4.48
C GLU A 114 11.98 4.14 -4.24
N VAL A 115 11.13 3.96 -3.23
CA VAL A 115 10.39 2.69 -3.00
C VAL A 115 9.31 2.49 -4.07
N LEU A 116 8.73 3.60 -4.56
CA LEU A 116 7.87 3.60 -5.75
C LEU A 116 8.65 3.48 -7.07
N ARG A 117 9.98 3.60 -7.05
CA ARG A 117 10.88 3.29 -8.17
C ARG A 117 11.50 1.90 -7.94
N LEU A 118 11.96 1.28 -9.02
CA LEU A 118 12.68 0.00 -8.92
C LEU A 118 14.01 0.21 -8.18
N LYS A 119 14.10 -0.27 -6.93
CA LYS A 119 15.37 -0.27 -6.16
C LYS A 119 16.27 -1.41 -6.67
N ILE A 120 17.10 -1.10 -7.67
CA ILE A 120 18.06 -2.03 -8.27
C ILE A 120 19.51 -1.60 -7.99
N SER A 121 20.44 -2.56 -7.93
CA SER A 121 21.84 -2.32 -7.55
C SER A 121 22.69 -1.64 -8.64
N ALA A 122 22.13 -1.46 -9.84
CA ALA A 122 22.80 -0.82 -10.96
C ALA A 122 23.01 0.69 -10.68
N ARG A 123 24.27 1.13 -10.76
CA ARG A 123 24.70 2.48 -10.34
C ARG A 123 24.63 3.52 -11.45
N ASN A 124 24.62 3.11 -12.71
CA ASN A 124 24.56 4.03 -13.83
C ASN A 124 23.12 4.06 -14.33
N GLN A 125 22.45 5.21 -14.17
CA GLN A 125 21.10 5.44 -14.66
C GLN A 125 21.12 6.72 -15.49
N LEU A 126 20.79 6.59 -16.77
CA LEU A 126 20.85 7.67 -17.74
C LEU A 126 19.42 7.99 -18.19
N GLU A 127 18.91 9.12 -17.73
CA GLU A 127 17.59 9.64 -18.14
C GLU A 127 17.60 10.01 -19.63
N GLY A 128 16.59 9.57 -20.37
CA GLY A 128 16.47 9.83 -21.79
C GLY A 128 15.09 9.54 -22.36
N LYS A 129 14.97 9.73 -23.68
CA LYS A 129 13.75 9.53 -24.46
C LYS A 129 13.96 8.45 -25.50
N VAL A 130 12.98 7.56 -25.66
CA VAL A 130 13.04 6.52 -26.70
C VAL A 130 12.85 7.15 -28.07
N VAL A 131 13.84 6.99 -28.95
CA VAL A 131 13.82 7.55 -30.31
C VAL A 131 13.50 6.50 -31.37
N SER A 132 13.85 5.22 -31.14
CA SER A 132 13.47 4.13 -32.03
C SER A 132 13.44 2.78 -31.30
N ILE A 133 12.63 1.87 -31.83
CA ILE A 133 12.54 0.48 -31.39
C ILE A 133 12.57 -0.39 -32.65
N GLU A 134 13.58 -1.25 -32.75
CA GLU A 134 13.74 -2.21 -33.85
C GLU A 134 13.54 -3.62 -33.27
N LYS A 135 12.52 -4.35 -33.71
CA LYS A 135 12.23 -5.71 -33.24
C LYS A 135 12.70 -6.71 -34.29
N ASP A 136 13.55 -7.65 -33.92
CA ASP A 136 14.08 -8.70 -34.80
C ASP A 136 14.14 -10.06 -34.09
N GLY A 137 13.39 -11.02 -34.60
CA GLY A 137 13.18 -12.31 -33.97
C GLY A 137 12.69 -12.18 -32.52
N VAL A 138 13.47 -12.73 -31.58
CA VAL A 138 13.22 -12.68 -30.12
C VAL A 138 13.83 -11.46 -29.44
N THR A 139 14.61 -10.66 -30.16
CA THR A 139 15.32 -9.50 -29.62
C THR A 139 14.69 -8.18 -30.09
N ALA A 140 14.97 -7.12 -29.36
CA ALA A 140 14.64 -5.77 -29.72
C ALA A 140 15.79 -4.84 -29.38
N LYS A 141 16.07 -3.88 -30.27
CA LYS A 141 17.00 -2.77 -30.03
C LYS A 141 16.20 -1.53 -29.73
N VAL A 142 16.38 -0.98 -28.53
CA VAL A 142 15.77 0.27 -28.09
C VAL A 142 16.83 1.34 -28.07
N LYS A 143 16.66 2.39 -28.87
CA LYS A 143 17.55 3.55 -28.89
C LYS A 143 16.97 4.65 -28.02
N VAL A 144 17.78 5.09 -27.06
CA VAL A 144 17.42 6.12 -26.08
C VAL A 144 18.36 7.30 -26.25
N GLU A 145 17.81 8.45 -26.63
CA GLU A 145 18.52 9.72 -26.62
C GLU A 145 18.57 10.22 -25.17
N ILE A 146 19.77 10.31 -24.60
CA ILE A 146 19.97 10.75 -23.21
C ILE A 146 20.11 12.27 -23.14
N LYS A 147 20.18 12.84 -21.93
CA LYS A 147 20.34 14.31 -21.75
C LYS A 147 21.67 14.88 -22.29
N ALA A 148 22.67 14.03 -22.50
CA ALA A 148 23.86 14.36 -23.28
C ALA A 148 23.58 14.10 -24.77
N PRO A 149 24.23 14.78 -25.74
CA PRO A 149 24.01 14.57 -27.18
C PRO A 149 24.57 13.21 -27.65
N ALA A 150 24.02 12.13 -27.12
CA ALA A 150 24.43 10.76 -27.29
C ALA A 150 23.20 9.85 -27.26
N VAL A 151 23.31 8.72 -27.96
CA VAL A 151 22.26 7.70 -28.01
C VAL A 151 22.81 6.43 -27.37
N VAL A 152 22.10 5.92 -26.37
CA VAL A 152 22.36 4.61 -25.77
C VAL A 152 21.46 3.58 -26.44
N THR A 153 22.02 2.45 -26.85
CA THR A 153 21.25 1.34 -27.43
C THR A 153 21.18 0.19 -26.44
N ALA A 154 19.98 -0.17 -26.01
CA ALA A 154 19.72 -1.36 -25.23
C ALA A 154 19.28 -2.50 -26.16
N VAL A 155 19.84 -3.69 -25.96
CA VAL A 155 19.35 -4.93 -26.62
C VAL A 155 18.65 -5.75 -25.56
N ILE A 156 17.34 -5.91 -25.70
CA ILE A 156 16.49 -6.65 -24.77
C ILE A 156 15.60 -7.64 -25.53
N THR A 157 14.80 -8.45 -24.85
CA THR A 157 13.85 -9.32 -25.53
C THR A 157 12.68 -8.50 -26.09
N LYS A 158 12.09 -9.01 -27.17
CA LYS A 158 10.86 -8.43 -27.72
C LYS A 158 9.72 -8.43 -26.68
N GLU A 159 9.61 -9.52 -25.92
CA GLU A 159 8.65 -9.67 -24.81
C GLU A 159 8.86 -8.58 -23.76
N ALA A 160 10.09 -8.27 -23.36
CA ALA A 160 10.35 -7.21 -22.39
C ALA A 160 9.91 -5.82 -22.88
N VAL A 161 10.06 -5.51 -24.18
CA VAL A 161 9.53 -4.26 -24.75
C VAL A 161 8.00 -4.21 -24.62
N GLU A 162 7.34 -5.34 -24.87
CA GLU A 162 5.87 -5.45 -24.86
C GLU A 162 5.31 -5.39 -23.43
N ASP A 163 5.92 -6.12 -22.50
CA ASP A 163 5.54 -6.14 -21.08
C ASP A 163 5.74 -4.78 -20.40
N LEU A 164 6.83 -4.08 -20.73
CA LEU A 164 7.10 -2.74 -20.23
C LEU A 164 6.27 -1.66 -20.96
N GLY A 165 5.60 -2.02 -22.06
CA GLY A 165 4.77 -1.11 -22.85
C GLY A 165 5.55 0.03 -23.51
N ILE A 166 6.84 -0.16 -23.79
CA ILE A 166 7.74 0.90 -24.28
C ILE A 166 7.37 1.29 -25.72
N LYS A 167 7.24 2.60 -25.94
CA LYS A 167 6.94 3.22 -27.23
C LYS A 167 7.95 4.31 -27.57
N VAL A 168 8.06 4.61 -28.86
CA VAL A 168 8.81 5.78 -29.32
C VAL A 168 8.18 7.04 -28.73
N GLY A 169 8.99 7.85 -28.06
CA GLY A 169 8.57 9.04 -27.36
C GLY A 169 8.55 8.93 -25.83
N ASP A 170 8.61 7.72 -25.28
CA ASP A 170 8.55 7.52 -23.82
C ASP A 170 9.81 8.05 -23.11
N GLU A 171 9.61 8.60 -21.92
CA GLU A 171 10.69 8.93 -20.98
C GLU A 171 11.11 7.66 -20.23
N VAL A 172 12.40 7.31 -20.31
CA VAL A 172 12.95 6.08 -19.74
C VAL A 172 14.30 6.33 -19.07
N ASN A 173 14.71 5.39 -18.22
CA ASN A 173 16.07 5.31 -17.70
C ASN A 173 16.81 4.17 -18.38
N ALA A 174 17.90 4.47 -19.09
CA ALA A 174 18.85 3.45 -19.49
C ALA A 174 19.72 3.08 -18.28
N VAL A 175 19.59 1.84 -17.81
CA VAL A 175 20.25 1.37 -16.58
C VAL A 175 21.39 0.42 -16.94
N VAL A 176 22.60 0.70 -16.45
CA VAL A 176 23.80 -0.11 -16.69
C VAL A 176 24.45 -0.49 -15.36
N LYS A 177 24.69 -1.79 -15.15
CA LYS A 177 25.38 -2.28 -13.96
C LYS A 177 26.86 -1.89 -14.01
N SER A 178 27.45 -1.51 -12.88
CA SER A 178 28.86 -1.06 -12.83
C SER A 178 29.84 -2.10 -13.38
N THR A 179 29.56 -3.39 -13.21
CA THR A 179 30.42 -4.48 -13.69
C THR A 179 30.38 -4.71 -15.20
N GLU A 180 29.46 -4.07 -15.92
CA GLU A 180 29.29 -4.20 -17.38
C GLU A 180 29.85 -2.99 -18.14
N VAL A 181 30.31 -1.96 -17.42
CA VAL A 181 30.95 -0.79 -18.03
C VAL A 181 32.43 -1.10 -18.29
N MET A 182 32.86 -0.98 -19.54
CA MET A 182 34.26 -1.11 -19.94
C MET A 182 34.92 0.27 -20.05
N ILE A 183 36.20 0.36 -19.65
CA ILE A 183 37.02 1.55 -19.82
C ILE A 183 38.10 1.26 -20.87
N ALA A 184 38.23 2.14 -21.85
CA ALA A 184 39.30 2.13 -22.83
C ALA A 184 40.03 3.49 -22.80
N LYS A 185 41.30 3.51 -23.19
CA LYS A 185 42.15 4.70 -23.27
C LYS A 185 42.48 5.01 -24.72
#